data_AF-A0A540K547-F1
#
_entry.id   AF-A0A540K547-F1
#
_cell.length_a   1.000
_cell.length_b   1.000
_cell.length_c   1.000
_cell.angle_alpha   90.00
_cell.angle_beta   90.00
_cell.angle_gamma   90.00
#
_symmetry.space_group_name_H-M   'P 1'
#
loop_
_entity.id
_entity.type
_entity.pdbx_description
1 polymer ?
#
loop_
_entity_poly.entity_id
_entity_poly.type
_entity_poly.pdbx_seq_one_letter_code
_entity_poly.pdbx_strand_id
1 'polypeptide(L)' 'MGSEKKNGVGVAAAQFPPTTRKIIQSLKEIVNCPEPEIYSVLKECSMDPSDAVQRLLSLGEDKKVKEFSML' A
#
# COMPACT_ATOMS: atom_id res chain seq x y z
N MET A 1 -27.91 -14.29 17.70
CA MET A 1 -26.88 -13.26 17.45
C MET A 1 -25.69 -13.96 16.81
N GLY A 2 -25.20 -13.69 15.61
CA GLY A 2 -25.54 -12.75 14.56
C GLY A 2 -24.44 -12.88 13.49
N SER A 3 -24.83 -13.21 12.25
CA SER A 3 -24.16 -12.87 10.99
C SER A 3 -22.82 -13.55 10.66
N GLU A 4 -22.92 -14.79 10.13
CA GLU A 4 -21.99 -15.25 9.09
C GLU A 4 -21.99 -14.24 7.93
N LYS A 5 -20.89 -13.51 7.75
CA LYS A 5 -20.62 -12.74 6.53
C LYS A 5 -19.65 -13.55 5.68
N LYS A 6 -20.21 -14.47 4.90
CA LYS A 6 -19.56 -15.04 3.71
C LYS A 6 -19.21 -13.88 2.79
N ASN A 7 -17.93 -13.58 2.64
CA ASN A 7 -17.43 -12.87 1.48
C ASN A 7 -16.53 -13.84 0.74
N GLY A 8 -17.13 -14.53 -0.24
CA GLY A 8 -16.37 -15.10 -1.34
C GLY A 8 -15.72 -13.94 -2.06
N VAL A 9 -14.44 -13.72 -1.83
CA VAL A 9 -13.69 -12.74 -2.59
C VAL A 9 -12.62 -13.49 -3.34
N GLY A 10 -12.76 -13.47 -4.66
CA GLY A 10 -11.87 -14.15 -5.59
C GLY A 10 -10.41 -13.92 -5.24
N VAL A 11 -9.62 -14.96 -5.48
CA VAL A 11 -8.15 -15.14 -5.41
C VAL A 11 -7.22 -13.90 -5.35
N ALA A 12 -7.62 -12.71 -5.78
CA ALA A 12 -6.90 -11.43 -5.55
C ALA A 12 -7.16 -10.79 -4.17
N ALA A 13 -8.22 -11.16 -3.45
CA ALA A 13 -8.53 -10.66 -2.11
C ALA A 13 -8.06 -11.55 -0.97
N ALA A 14 -7.54 -12.72 -1.30
CA ALA A 14 -6.81 -13.54 -0.34
C ALA A 14 -5.48 -12.89 0.09
N GLN A 15 -4.99 -11.87 -0.63
CA GLN A 15 -3.66 -11.32 -0.37
C GLN A 15 -3.62 -10.33 0.79
N PHE A 16 -4.70 -9.56 1.03
CA PHE A 16 -4.71 -8.49 2.04
C PHE A 16 -6.06 -8.40 2.76
N PRO A 17 -6.07 -8.24 4.10
CA PRO A 17 -7.28 -7.96 4.87
C PRO A 17 -8.02 -6.70 4.35
N PRO A 18 -9.35 -6.58 4.55
CA PRO A 18 -10.13 -5.40 4.13
C PRO A 18 -9.57 -4.09 4.69
N THR A 19 -9.08 -4.12 5.93
CA THR A 19 -8.43 -2.99 6.60
C THR A 19 -7.13 -2.59 5.89
N THR A 20 -6.30 -3.57 5.54
CA THR A 20 -5.02 -3.35 4.85
C THR A 20 -5.22 -2.85 3.42
N ARG A 21 -6.24 -3.35 2.71
CA ARG A 21 -6.56 -2.86 1.36
C ARG A 21 -6.86 -1.36 1.33
N LYS A 22 -7.63 -0.84 2.29
CA LYS A 22 -7.92 0.60 2.39
C LYS A 22 -6.64 1.40 2.57
N ILE A 23 -5.76 0.94 3.45
CA ILE A 23 -4.46 1.56 3.69
C ILE A 23 -3.63 1.56 2.40
N ILE A 24 -3.43 0.39 1.79
CA ILE A 24 -2.65 0.25 0.56
C ILE A 24 -3.19 1.17 -0.55
N GLN A 25 -4.50 1.28 -0.70
CA GLN A 25 -5.11 2.12 -1.72
C GLN A 25 -4.85 3.61 -1.45
N SER A 26 -5.05 4.08 -0.21
CA SER A 26 -4.73 5.46 0.18
C SER A 26 -3.24 5.78 -0.03
N LEU A 27 -2.36 4.86 0.36
CA LEU A 27 -0.92 4.99 0.14
C LEU A 27 -0.59 5.07 -1.35
N LYS A 28 -1.20 4.20 -2.17
CA LYS A 28 -0.98 4.11 -3.62
C LYS A 28 -1.30 5.41 -4.33
N GLU A 29 -2.37 6.10 -3.95
CA GLU A 29 -2.72 7.39 -4.56
C GLU A 29 -1.72 8.49 -4.16
N ILE A 30 -1.19 8.45 -2.94
CA ILE A 30 -0.24 9.44 -2.44
C ILE A 30 1.16 9.23 -3.03
N VAL A 31 1.62 7.98 -3.08
CA VAL A 31 3.01 7.62 -3.43
C VAL A 31 3.16 7.07 -4.85
N ASN A 32 2.05 6.83 -5.54
CA ASN A 32 1.98 6.26 -6.90
C ASN A 32 2.81 4.97 -7.07
N CYS A 33 2.87 4.15 -6.01
CA CYS A 33 3.60 2.89 -6.00
C CYS A 33 2.67 1.68 -6.25
N PRO A 34 3.20 0.54 -6.70
CA PRO A 34 2.43 -0.68 -6.80
C PRO A 34 2.08 -1.24 -5.41
N GLU A 35 0.89 -1.82 -5.29
CA GLU A 35 0.36 -2.43 -4.06
C GLU A 35 1.31 -3.38 -3.32
N PRO A 36 2.05 -4.30 -4.00
CA PRO A 36 3.02 -5.16 -3.31
C PRO A 36 4.19 -4.39 -2.68
N GLU A 37 4.67 -3.32 -3.31
CA GLU A 37 5.78 -2.49 -2.80
C GLU A 37 5.33 -1.72 -1.56
N ILE A 38 4.11 -1.15 -1.62
CA ILE A 38 3.45 -0.49 -0.50
C ILE A 38 3.26 -1.44 0.68
N TYR A 39 2.79 -2.67 0.43
CA TYR A 39 2.59 -3.64 1.50
C TYR A 39 3.90 -4.05 2.16
N SER A 40 4.98 -4.18 1.39
CA SER A 40 6.29 -4.51 1.93
C SER A 40 6.75 -3.44 2.92
N VAL A 41 6.70 -2.16 2.52
CA VAL A 41 7.05 -1.04 3.40
C VAL A 41 6.11 -0.94 4.59
N LEU A 42 4.81 -1.13 4.37
CA LEU A 42 3.82 -1.15 5.44
C LEU A 42 4.14 -2.24 6.48
N LYS A 43 4.58 -3.42 6.04
CA LYS A 43 5.03 -4.49 6.95
C LYS A 43 6.26 -4.10 7.75
N GLU A 44 7.24 -3.45 7.12
CA GLU A 44 8.45 -2.95 7.78
C GLU A 44 8.13 -1.85 8.80
N CYS A 45 7.14 -1.02 8.51
CA CYS A 45 6.60 0.00 9.41
C CYS A 45 5.63 -0.56 10.48
N SER A 46 5.70 -1.85 10.82
CA SER A 46 4.79 -2.50 11.80
C SER A 46 3.29 -2.37 11.46
N MET A 47 2.95 -2.32 10.17
CA MET A 47 1.61 -2.03 9.65
C MET A 47 1.08 -0.63 10.00
N ASP A 48 1.96 0.34 10.26
CA ASP A 48 1.57 1.74 10.47
C ASP A 48 1.43 2.50 9.15
N PRO A 49 0.24 3.05 8.84
CA PRO A 49 0.01 3.79 7.61
C PRO A 49 0.74 5.14 7.56
N SER A 50 0.95 5.80 8.69
CA SER A 50 1.57 7.12 8.76
C SER A 50 3.06 7.02 8.47
N ASP A 51 3.71 6.04 9.09
CA ASP A 51 5.13 5.75 8.90
C ASP A 51 5.39 5.19 7.48
N ALA A 52 4.50 4.30 7.01
CA ALA A 52 4.57 3.78 5.64
C ALA A 52 4.41 4.88 4.58
N VAL A 53 3.46 5.82 4.74
CA VAL A 53 3.37 7.03 3.89
C VAL A 53 4.72 7.72 3.85
N GLN A 54 5.30 8.00 5.01
CA GLN A 54 6.46 8.86 5.12
C GLN A 54 7.72 8.20 4.52
N ARG A 55 7.87 6.88 4.70
CA ARG A 55 8.90 6.09 4.00
C ARG A 55 8.66 6.01 2.50
N LEU A 56 7.44 5.69 2.07
CA LEU A 56 7.10 5.58 0.64
C LEU A 56 7.25 6.92 -0.08
N LEU A 57 6.90 8.05 0.53
CA LEU A 57 7.14 9.39 -0.01
C LEU A 57 8.64 9.64 -0.18
N SER A 58 9.45 9.30 0.83
CA SER A 58 10.90 9.41 0.75
C SER A 58 11.51 8.53 -0.34
N LEU A 59 10.88 7.38 -0.65
CA LEU A 59 11.28 6.50 -1.77
C LEU A 59 10.76 6.99 -3.14
N GLY A 60 9.58 7.60 -3.17
CA GLY A 60 8.93 8.11 -4.38
C GLY A 60 9.53 9.42 -4.88
N GLU A 61 9.99 10.30 -3.99
CA GLU A 61 10.77 11.48 -4.36
C GLU A 61 12.07 11.09 -5.10
N ASP A 62 12.71 9.98 -4.72
CA ASP A 62 13.92 9.46 -5.40
C ASP A 62 13.63 8.89 -6.81
N LYS A 63 12.40 8.42 -7.08
CA LYS A 63 12.01 7.93 -8.41
C LYS A 63 11.75 9.08 -9.38
N LYS A 64 11.21 10.21 -8.92
CA LYS A 64 10.89 11.37 -9.78
C LYS A 64 12.13 12.16 -10.24
N VAL A 65 13.20 12.18 -9.45
CA VAL A 65 14.46 12.83 -9.84
C VAL A 65 15.21 12.08 -10.95
N LYS A 66 15.01 10.76 -11.08
CA LYS A 66 15.64 9.97 -12.16
C LYS A 66 15.03 10.23 -13.53
N GLU A 67 13.73 10.53 -13.60
CA GLU A 67 13.07 10.85 -14.87
C GLU A 67 13.51 12.22 -15.43
N PHE A 68 13.78 13.19 -14.55
CA PHE A 68 14.27 14.52 -14.96
C PHE A 68 15.79 14.59 -15.14
N SER A 69 16.56 13.67 -14.54
CA SER A 69 18.01 13.60 -14.74
C SER A 69 18.41 12.80 -15.99
N MET A 70 17.46 12.18 -16.69
CA MET A 70 17.69 11.39 -17.90
C MET A 70 17.19 12.06 -19.19
N LEU A 71 16.66 13.30 -19.09
CA LEU A 71 16.48 14.24 -20.22
C LEU A 71 17.62 15.26 -20.24
#